data_AF-A0A353N4Z4-F1
#
_entry.id   AF-A0A353N4Z4-F1
#
_cell.length_a   1.000
_cell.length_b   1.000
_cell.length_c   1.000
_cell.angle_alpha   90.00
_cell.angle_beta   90.00
_cell.angle_gamma   90.00
#
_symmetry.space_group_name_H-M   'P 1'
#
loop_
_entity.id
_entity.type
_entity.pdbx_description
1 polymer ?
#
loop_
_entity_poly.entity_id
_entity_poly.type
_entity_poly.pdbx_seq_one_letter_code
_entity_poly.pdbx_strand_id
1 'polypeptide(L)' 'GKEIFGLAAAENIHNLLIFHAGTKSKRGKWRTAGGRVLNLVGLGSDLPAALKVAYQGANLINFQGAYYRSDIGWRELARK' A
#
# COMPACT_ATOMS: atom_id res chain seq x y z
N GLY A 1 8.63 -13.42 9.80
CA GLY A 1 7.92 -12.17 9.49
C GLY A 1 8.77 -10.98 9.83
N LYS A 2 9.04 -10.14 8.83
CA LYS A 2 9.76 -8.87 8.95
C LYS A 2 8.80 -7.82 9.53
N GLU A 3 9.32 -6.86 10.29
CA GLU A 3 8.51 -5.78 10.87
C GLU A 3 8.06 -4.81 9.79
N ILE A 4 6.79 -4.40 9.85
CA ILE A 4 6.17 -3.47 8.90
C ILE A 4 6.17 -2.08 9.54
N PHE A 5 6.81 -1.12 8.88
CA PHE A 5 6.87 0.28 9.27
C PHE A 5 5.98 1.15 8.38
N GLY A 6 5.64 2.34 8.87
CA GLY A 6 4.91 3.36 8.11
C GLY A 6 3.38 3.21 8.09
N LEU A 7 2.82 2.15 8.66
CA LEU A 7 1.36 1.93 8.71
C LEU A 7 0.60 3.10 9.33
N ALA A 8 1.02 3.56 10.51
CA ALA A 8 0.35 4.68 11.18
C ALA A 8 0.41 5.99 10.36
N ALA A 9 1.50 6.24 9.64
CA ALA A 9 1.59 7.42 8.77
C ALA A 9 0.67 7.27 7.54
N ALA A 10 0.63 6.07 6.95
CA ALA A 10 -0.23 5.78 5.81
C ALA A 10 -1.73 5.86 6.18
N GLU A 11 -2.12 5.42 7.38
CA GLU A 11 -3.51 5.52 7.87
C GLU A 11 -4.03 6.96 7.94
N ASN A 12 -3.14 7.96 8.01
CA ASN A 12 -3.51 9.37 8.01
C ASN A 12 -3.68 9.96 6.59
N ILE A 13 -3.40 9.19 5.53
CA ILE A 13 -3.62 9.64 4.15
C ILE A 13 -5.12 9.58 3.85
N HIS A 14 -5.70 10.73 3.52
CA HIS A 14 -7.09 10.81 3.09
C HIS A 14 -7.33 9.97 1.82
N ASN A 15 -8.47 9.27 1.78
CA ASN A 15 -8.87 8.38 0.68
C ASN A 15 -7.96 7.16 0.43
N LEU A 16 -7.09 6.82 1.38
CA LEU A 16 -6.33 5.57 1.34
C LEU A 16 -7.04 4.49 2.16
N LEU A 17 -7.23 3.32 1.57
CA LEU A 17 -7.63 2.10 2.25
C LEU A 17 -6.47 1.12 2.30
N ILE A 18 -6.22 0.55 3.49
CA ILE A 18 -5.15 -0.43 3.72
C ILE A 18 -5.80 -1.76 4.07
N PHE A 19 -5.60 -2.78 3.23
CA PHE A 19 -6.08 -4.12 3.49
C PHE A 19 -4.93 -5.07 3.86
N HIS A 20 -5.07 -5.70 5.01
CA HIS A 20 -4.16 -6.72 5.50
C HIS A 20 -4.36 -8.03 4.74
N ALA A 21 -3.29 -8.54 4.12
CA ALA A 21 -3.24 -9.88 3.53
C ALA A 21 -2.34 -10.78 4.40
N GLY A 22 -1.13 -11.07 3.95
CA GLY A 22 -0.13 -11.84 4.71
C GLY A 22 0.53 -11.01 5.80
N THR A 23 -0.23 -10.57 6.80
CA THR A 23 0.28 -9.89 7.99
C THR A 23 -0.12 -10.61 9.28
N LYS A 24 0.62 -10.36 10.35
CA LYS A 24 0.25 -10.76 11.70
C LYS A 24 0.62 -9.68 12.71
N SER A 25 -0.21 -9.50 13.73
CA SER A 25 0.12 -8.65 14.87
C SER A 25 0.79 -9.48 15.96
N LYS A 26 1.90 -9.00 16.51
CA LYS A 26 2.57 -9.61 17.67
C LYS A 26 3.14 -8.50 18.56
N ARG A 27 2.71 -8.45 19.83
CA ARG A 27 3.16 -7.46 20.82
C ARG A 27 2.99 -6.01 20.32
N GLY A 28 1.83 -5.69 19.75
CA GLY A 28 1.53 -4.35 19.23
C GLY A 28 2.26 -3.97 17.95
N LYS A 29 2.97 -4.90 17.31
CA LYS A 29 3.72 -4.66 16.06
C LYS A 29 3.21 -5.53 14.93
N TRP A 30 3.04 -4.93 13.75
CA TRP A 30 2.69 -5.64 12.53
C TRP A 30 3.92 -6.27 11.89
N ARG A 31 3.77 -7.51 11.42
CA ARG A 31 4.83 -8.28 10.78
C ARG A 31 4.32 -9.00 9.54
N THR A 32 5.21 -9.23 8.58
CA THR A 32 4.89 -10.06 7.41
C THR A 32 4.62 -11.52 7.81
N ALA A 33 3.69 -12.16 7.12
CA ALA A 33 3.24 -13.54 7.38
C ALA A 33 2.87 -14.30 6.09
N GLY A 34 3.18 -13.75 4.91
CA GLY A 34 2.95 -14.39 3.62
C GLY A 34 3.70 -13.67 2.49
N GLY A 35 3.52 -14.14 1.25
CA GLY A 35 4.15 -13.52 0.07
C GLY A 35 3.57 -12.14 -0.27
N ARG A 36 2.24 -12.04 -0.38
CA ARG A 36 1.52 -10.75 -0.52
C ARG A 36 1.16 -10.24 0.86
N VAL A 37 1.61 -9.04 1.21
CA VAL A 37 1.57 -8.54 2.59
C VAL A 37 0.41 -7.57 2.82
N LEU A 38 0.34 -6.50 2.03
CA LEU A 38 -0.68 -5.45 2.13
C LEU A 38 -1.23 -5.13 0.74
N ASN A 39 -2.48 -4.68 0.68
CA ASN A 39 -3.02 -3.99 -0.50
C ASN A 39 -3.33 -2.55 -0.11
N LEU A 40 -2.82 -1.60 -0.90
CA LEU A 40 -3.07 -0.17 -0.72
C LEU A 40 -3.97 0.29 -1.86
N VAL A 41 -5.15 0.79 -1.51
CA VAL A 41 -6.18 1.18 -2.46
C VAL A 41 -6.45 2.66 -2.27
N GLY A 42 -6.08 3.47 -3.25
CA GLY A 42 -6.41 4.89 -3.28
C GLY A 42 -7.77 5.11 -3.94
N LEU A 43 -8.58 5.97 -3.36
CA LEU A 43 -9.84 6.45 -3.93
C LEU A 43 -9.64 7.84 -4.54
N GLY A 44 -10.26 8.09 -5.68
CA GLY A 44 -10.19 9.36 -6.39
C GLY A 44 -11.34 9.50 -7.39
N SER A 45 -11.56 10.73 -7.88
CA SER A 45 -12.57 11.04 -8.91
C SER A 45 -12.24 10.41 -10.27
N ASP A 46 -10.98 10.08 -10.49
CA ASP A 46 -10.47 9.44 -11.69
C ASP A 46 -9.29 8.51 -11.36
N LEU A 47 -8.81 7.81 -12.38
CA LEU A 47 -7.70 6.87 -12.23
C LEU A 47 -6.38 7.56 -11.80
N PRO A 48 -5.94 8.69 -12.40
CA PRO A 48 -4.75 9.40 -11.92
C PRO A 48 -4.79 9.78 -10.44
N ALA A 49 -5.92 10.30 -9.96
CA ALA A 49 -6.11 10.68 -8.57
C ALA A 49 -6.06 9.45 -7.65
N ALA A 50 -6.76 8.36 -8.01
CA ALA A 50 -6.74 7.12 -7.24
C ALA A 50 -5.33 6.52 -7.15
N LEU A 51 -4.58 6.48 -8.26
CA LEU A 51 -3.21 5.98 -8.29
C LEU A 51 -2.27 6.83 -7.44
N LYS A 52 -2.39 8.16 -7.51
CA LYS A 52 -1.59 9.08 -6.68
C LYS A 52 -1.73 8.74 -5.19
N VAL A 53 -2.95 8.54 -4.71
CA VAL A 53 -3.21 8.21 -3.30
C VAL A 53 -2.64 6.83 -2.95
N ALA A 54 -2.86 5.82 -3.78
CA ALA A 54 -2.33 4.47 -3.56
C ALA A 54 -0.79 4.49 -3.45
N TYR A 55 -0.11 5.22 -4.35
CA TYR A 55 1.35 5.32 -4.36
C TYR A 55 1.91 6.17 -3.22
N GLN A 56 1.20 7.21 -2.77
CA GLN A 56 1.56 7.91 -1.54
C GLN A 56 1.58 6.97 -0.34
N GLY A 57 0.58 6.09 -0.21
CA GLY A 57 0.58 5.03 0.80
C GLY A 57 1.75 4.07 0.64
N ALA A 58 2.00 3.58 -0.59
CA ALA A 58 3.04 2.59 -0.86
C ALA A 58 4.45 3.10 -0.53
N ASN A 59 4.70 4.39 -0.76
CA ASN A 59 5.96 5.04 -0.45
C ASN A 59 6.26 5.13 1.06
N LEU A 60 5.23 5.11 1.92
CA LEU A 60 5.40 5.17 3.37
C LEU A 60 5.64 3.78 3.98
N ILE A 61 5.07 2.74 3.38
CA ILE A 61 5.18 1.37 3.91
C ILE A 61 6.55 0.79 3.58
N ASN A 62 7.24 0.30 4.60
CA ASN A 62 8.53 -0.36 4.41
C ASN A 62 8.72 -1.58 5.32
N PHE A 63 9.42 -2.58 4.80
CA PHE A 63 9.93 -3.74 5.54
C PHE A 63 11.06 -4.37 4.74
N GLN A 64 11.88 -5.21 5.38
CA GLN A 64 12.99 -5.86 4.68
C GLN A 64 12.47 -6.72 3.50
N GLY A 65 12.91 -6.38 2.28
CA GLY A 65 12.48 -7.04 1.04
C GLY A 65 11.12 -6.60 0.53
N ALA A 66 10.60 -5.45 0.98
CA ALA A 66 9.39 -4.87 0.42
C ALA A 66 9.57 -4.59 -1.08
N TYR A 67 8.58 -5.01 -1.85
CA TYR A 67 8.53 -4.79 -3.29
C TYR A 67 7.08 -4.53 -3.69
N TYR A 68 6.89 -3.55 -4.56
CA TYR A 68 5.62 -3.27 -5.23
C TYR A 68 5.92 -2.73 -6.63
N ARG A 69 4.92 -2.81 -7.51
CA ARG A 69 5.01 -2.29 -8.87
C ARG A 69 4.61 -0.83 -8.92
N SER A 70 5.37 0.00 -9.64
CA SER A 70 5.11 1.43 -9.85
C SER A 70 4.28 1.75 -11.10
N ASP A 71 3.79 0.74 -11.81
CA ASP A 71 3.08 0.88 -13.09
C ASP A 71 1.62 0.36 -13.04
N ILE A 72 1.02 0.20 -11.86
CA ILE A 72 -0.37 -0.26 -11.76
C ILE A 72 -1.29 0.76 -12.47
N GLY A 73 -2.11 0.26 -13.39
CA GLY A 73 -3.03 1.09 -14.19
C GLY A 73 -2.39 1.82 -15.38
N TRP A 74 -1.09 1.64 -15.68
CA TRP A 74 -0.39 2.37 -16.75
C TRP A 74 -1.08 2.28 -18.12
N ARG A 75 -1.66 1.12 -18.45
CA ARG A 75 -2.36 0.91 -19.72
C ARG A 75 -3.61 1.78 -19.83
N GLU A 76 -4.37 1.90 -18.75
CA GLU A 76 -5.59 2.70 -18.71
C GLU A 76 -5.27 4.19 -18.72
N LEU A 77 -4.16 4.61 -18.10
CA LEU A 77 -3.66 5.99 -18.23
C LEU A 77 -3.26 6.35 -19.67
N ALA A 78 -2.84 5.36 -20.46
CA ALA A 78 -2.43 5.55 -21.85
C ALA A 78 -3.59 5.44 -22.84
N ARG A 79 -4.80 5.07 -22.40
CA ARG A 79 -5.99 5.05 -23.27
C ARG A 79 -6.47 6.47 -23.50
N LYS A 80 -6.62 6.84 -24.77
CA LYS A 80 -7.25 8.09 -25.23
C LYS A 80 -8.74 7.88 -25.37
#